data_AF-A0A5K1HCG0-F1
#
_entry.id   AF-A0A5K1HCG0-F1
#
_cell.length_a   1.000
_cell.length_b   1.000
_cell.length_c   1.000
_cell.angle_alpha   90.00
_cell.angle_beta   90.00
_cell.angle_gamma   90.00
#
_symmetry.space_group_name_H-M   'P 1'
#
loop_
_entity.id
_entity.type
_entity.pdbx_description
1 polymer ?
#
loop_
_entity_poly.entity_id
_entity_poly.type
_entity_poly.pdbx_seq_one_letter_code
_entity_poly.pdbx_strand_id
1 'polypeptide(L)' 'MLFQVTNNFSDANFLGSGSFGSVYKGILIDGTTVAVKLLNLFLMENQKVLTLNA' A
#
# COMPACT_ATOMS: atom_id res chain seq x y z
N MET A 1 -7.73 3.88 -14.28
CA MET A 1 -7.56 2.41 -14.29
C MET A 1 -7.51 1.84 -12.87
N LEU A 2 -6.46 2.06 -12.07
CA LEU A 2 -6.35 1.46 -10.73
C LEU A 2 -7.38 1.97 -9.71
N PHE A 3 -7.67 3.28 -9.72
CA PHE A 3 -8.67 3.92 -8.85
C PHE A 3 -10.08 3.32 -8.98
N GLN A 4 -10.51 2.99 -10.20
CA GLN A 4 -11.82 2.39 -10.43
C GLN A 4 -11.84 0.93 -9.96
N VAL A 5 -10.75 0.20 -10.25
CA VAL A 5 -10.57 -1.20 -9.90
C VAL A 5 -10.53 -1.41 -8.37
N THR A 6 -9.93 -0.48 -7.61
CA THR A 6 -9.84 -0.55 -6.14
C THR A 6 -10.95 0.23 -5.42
N ASN A 7 -11.90 0.82 -6.15
CA ASN A 7 -12.91 1.74 -5.59
C ASN A 7 -12.28 2.83 -4.70
N ASN A 8 -11.32 3.57 -5.27
CA ASN A 8 -10.54 4.60 -4.56
C ASN A 8 -9.85 4.09 -3.29
N PHE A 9 -9.33 2.86 -3.31
CA PHE A 9 -8.68 2.23 -2.16
C PHE A 9 -9.56 2.23 -0.90
N SER A 10 -10.87 2.02 -1.08
CA SER A 10 -11.82 1.92 0.04
C SER A 10 -11.39 0.85 1.05
N ASP A 11 -11.61 1.11 2.34
CA ASP A 11 -11.37 0.15 3.43
C ASP A 11 -12.15 -1.16 3.23
N ALA A 12 -13.27 -1.13 2.51
CA ALA A 12 -14.02 -2.34 2.15
C ALA A 12 -13.22 -3.31 1.26
N ASN A 13 -12.21 -2.81 0.56
CA ASN A 13 -11.30 -3.58 -0.26
C ASN A 13 -9.95 -3.82 0.43
N PHE A 14 -9.74 -3.36 1.67
CA PHE A 14 -8.46 -3.55 2.36
C PHE A 14 -8.24 -5.03 2.70
N LEU A 15 -7.05 -5.53 2.34
CA LEU A 15 -6.65 -6.91 2.60
C LEU A 15 -5.59 -7.02 3.70
N GLY A 16 -4.80 -5.97 3.92
CA GLY A 16 -3.76 -5.95 4.95
C GLY A 16 -2.66 -4.93 4.68
N SER A 17 -1.83 -4.70 5.68
CA SER A 17 -0.68 -3.79 5.61
C SER A 17 0.58 -4.50 6.07
N GLY A 18 1.72 -4.10 5.51
CA GLY A 18 3.05 -4.54 5.93
C GLY A 18 4.08 -3.42 5.81
N SER A 19 5.36 -3.76 6.03
CA SER A 19 6.47 -2.80 6.05
C SER A 19 6.57 -1.90 4.80
N PHE A 20 6.16 -2.42 3.64
CA PHE A 20 6.25 -1.72 2.36
C PHE A 20 4.94 -1.06 1.92
N GLY A 21 3.90 -1.06 2.76
CA GLY A 21 2.62 -0.41 2.48
C GLY A 21 1.41 -1.33 2.59
N SER A 22 0.31 -0.92 1.94
CA SER A 22 -1.02 -1.52 2.09
C SER A 22 -1.43 -2.31 0.85
N VAL A 23 -2.23 -3.36 1.04
CA VAL A 23 -2.74 -4.22 -0.03
C VAL A 23 -4.27 -4.10 -0.07
N TYR A 24 -4.81 -3.90 -1.27
CA TYR A 24 -6.24 -3.80 -1.52
C TYR A 24 -6.68 -4.80 -2.59
N LYS A 25 -7.92 -5.26 -2.51
CA LYS A 25 -8.59 -6.02 -3.54
C LYS A 25 -8.96 -5.10 -4.70
N GLY A 26 -8.74 -5.57 -5.92
CA GLY A 26 -9.21 -4.96 -7.14
C GLY A 26 -9.95 -5.95 -8.04
N ILE A 27 -10.89 -5.47 -8.84
CA ILE A 27 -11.55 -6.25 -9.90
C ILE A 27 -11.32 -5.56 -11.25
N LEU A 28 -10.63 -6.24 -12.17
CA LEU A 28 -10.40 -5.76 -13.54
C LEU A 28 -11.71 -5.82 -14.36
N ILE A 29 -11.72 -5.15 -15.51
CA ILE A 29 -12.92 -5.05 -16.36
C ILE A 29 -13.41 -6.42 -16.89
N ASP A 30 -12.51 -7.38 -17.01
CA ASP A 30 -12.79 -8.77 -17.40
C ASP A 30 -13.28 -9.64 -16.23
N GLY A 31 -13.45 -9.07 -15.04
CA GLY A 31 -13.86 -9.77 -13.82
C GLY A 31 -12.70 -10.40 -13.03
N THR A 32 -11.46 -10.32 -13.52
CA THR A 32 -10.30 -10.88 -12.82
C THR A 32 -10.07 -10.16 -11.49
N THR A 33 -9.99 -10.94 -10.40
CA THR A 33 -9.64 -10.41 -9.07
C THR A 33 -8.13 -10.29 -8.93
N VAL A 34 -7.64 -9.12 -8.51
CA VAL A 34 -6.22 -8.82 -8.32
C VAL A 34 -5.97 -8.26 -6.92
N ALA A 35 -4.74 -8.41 -6.43
CA ALA A 35 -4.25 -7.69 -5.26
C ALA A 35 -3.41 -6.50 -5.71
N VAL A 36 -3.79 -5.30 -5.29
CA VAL A 36 -3.11 -4.05 -5.60
C VAL A 36 -2.33 -3.59 -4.37
N LYS A 37 -1.01 -3.51 -4.49
CA LYS A 37 -0.13 -3.04 -3.42
C LYS A 37 0.18 -1.56 -3.59
N LEU A 38 -0.28 -0.76 -2.63
CA LEU A 38 0.07 0.64 -2.49
C LEU A 38 1.36 0.76 -1.68
N LEU A 39 2.45 1.13 -2.36
CA LEU A 39 3.77 1.23 -1.73
C LEU A 39 3.89 2.50 -0.89
N ASN A 40 4.27 2.35 0.38
CA ASN A 40 4.67 3.48 1.22
C ASN A 40 6.19 3.71 1.05
N LEU A 41 6.55 4.52 0.06
CA LEU A 41 7.94 4.79 -0.31
C LEU A 41 8.70 5.66 0.71
N PHE A 42 8.00 6.26 1.69
CA PHE A 42 8.61 7.14 2.69
C PHE A 42 9.37 6.41 3.82
N LEU A 43 9.36 5.07 3.86
CA LEU A 43 10.01 4.28 4.92
C LEU A 43 11.42 3.78 4.58
N MET A 44 12.05 4.29 3.51
CA MET A 44 13.41 3.90 3.12
C MET A 44 14.46 5.01 3.29
N GLU A 45 14.18 6.06 4.06
CA GLU A 45 15.21 6.98 4.55
C GLU A 45 15.06 7.23 6.06
N ASN A 46 16.18 7.05 6.78
CA ASN A 46 16.43 7.43 8.19
C ASN A 46 16.15 6.40 9.30
N GLN A 47 16.91 5.30 9.32
CA GLN A 47 17.38 4.73 10.59
C GLN A 47 18.90 4.71 10.68
N LYS A 48 19.57 5.88 10.67
CA LYS A 48 20.88 6.06 11.33
C LYS A 48 21.31 7.52 11.45
N VAL A 49 20.74 8.29 12.38
CA VAL A 49 21.51 9.25 13.21
C VAL A 49 20.80 9.35 14.56
N LEU A 50 21.06 8.40 15.45
CA LEU A 50 21.01 8.68 16.89
C LEU A 50 22.43 9.11 17.28
N THR A 51 22.75 10.40 17.12
CA THR A 51 23.80 10.99 17.96
C THR A 51 23.09 11.52 19.20
N LEU A 52 23.08 10.69 20.25
CA LEU A 52 22.95 11.21 21.60
C LEU A 52 24.32 11.82 21.93
N ASN A 53 24.39 13.14 21.98
CA ASN A 53 25.54 13.80 22.62
C ASN A 53 25.33 13.66 24.13
N ALA A 54 26.24 12.95 24.78
CA ALA A 54 26.42 12.97 26.23
C ALA A 54 27.14 14.25 26.66
#